data_AF-A0A838FF67-F1
#
_entry.id   AF-A0A838FF67-F1
#
_cell.length_a   1.000
_cell.length_b   1.000
_cell.length_c   1.000
_cell.angle_alpha   90.00
_cell.angle_beta   90.00
_cell.angle_gamma   90.00
#
_symmetry.space_group_name_H-M   'P 1'
#
loop_
_entity.id
_entity.type
_entity.pdbx_description
1 polymer ?
#
loop_
_entity_poly.entity_id
_entity_poly.type
_entity_poly.pdbx_seq_one_letter_code
_entity_poly.pdbx_strand_id
1 'polypeptide(L)'
;ANTPRPMTHDLINEMLSEMDVACTKVAVTELRENTFYAAITLQMDGREVEIDSRPSDALALAVRTEAKIFAAEDVISESAIEFEHEVEDQDEVVEKFKDFLDNVTPEDFAGGSS
;
A
#
# COMPACT_ATOMS: atom_id res chain seq x y z
N ALA A 1 -1.76 -11.60 10.34
CA ALA A 1 -1.60 -11.97 11.76
C ALA A 1 -2.99 -12.13 12.36
N ASN A 2 -3.30 -13.26 12.99
CA ASN A 2 -4.58 -13.43 13.69
C ASN A 2 -4.42 -12.90 15.12
N THR A 3 -5.12 -11.81 15.43
CA THR A 3 -5.16 -11.22 16.77
C THR A 3 -6.37 -11.78 17.54
N PRO A 4 -6.30 -11.96 18.88
CA PRO A 4 -7.43 -12.49 19.66
C PRO A 4 -8.67 -11.59 19.69
N ARG A 5 -8.53 -10.33 19.28
CA ARG A 5 -9.56 -9.30 19.20
C ARG A 5 -9.43 -8.58 17.85
N PRO A 6 -10.54 -8.07 17.28
CA PRO A 6 -10.51 -7.38 16.00
C PRO A 6 -9.69 -6.09 16.12
N MET A 7 -8.85 -5.83 15.12
CA MET A 7 -8.20 -4.53 14.94
C MET A 7 -9.18 -3.54 14.32
N THR A 8 -8.81 -2.26 14.23
CA THR A 8 -9.73 -1.19 13.82
C THR A 8 -10.40 -1.44 12.46
N HIS A 9 -9.65 -1.82 11.42
CA HIS A 9 -10.24 -2.11 10.11
C HIS A 9 -11.05 -3.41 10.07
N ASP A 10 -10.75 -4.38 10.95
CA ASP A 10 -11.57 -5.58 11.11
C ASP A 10 -12.91 -5.22 11.75
N LEU A 11 -12.89 -4.40 12.81
CA LEU A 11 -14.08 -3.90 13.49
C LEU A 11 -14.98 -3.10 12.53
N ILE A 12 -14.40 -2.23 11.70
CA ILE A 12 -15.17 -1.47 10.70
C ILE A 12 -15.81 -2.42 9.68
N ASN A 13 -15.10 -3.43 9.19
CA ASN A 13 -15.65 -4.42 8.27
C ASN A 13 -16.83 -5.18 8.90
N GLU A 14 -16.67 -5.64 10.15
CA GLU A 14 -17.75 -6.28 10.91
C GLU A 14 -18.96 -5.35 11.05
N MET A 15 -18.76 -4.08 11.41
CA MET A 15 -19.84 -3.11 11.54
C MET A 15 -20.60 -2.88 10.22
N LEU A 16 -19.88 -2.75 9.10
CA LEU A 16 -20.51 -2.61 7.78
C LEU A 16 -21.33 -3.85 7.42
N SER A 17 -20.79 -5.04 7.68
CA SER A 17 -21.48 -6.30 7.43
C SER A 17 -22.75 -6.46 8.27
N GLU A 18 -22.71 -6.13 9.56
CA GLU A 18 -23.88 -6.18 10.46
C GLU A 18 -24.97 -5.17 10.07
N MET A 19 -24.62 -4.14 9.32
CA MET A 19 -25.53 -3.12 8.81
C MET A 19 -26.00 -3.37 7.37
N ASP A 20 -25.67 -4.54 6.79
CA ASP A 20 -25.94 -4.86 5.38
C ASP A 20 -25.36 -3.82 4.39
N VAL A 21 -24.21 -3.23 4.74
CA VAL A 21 -23.49 -2.26 3.91
C VAL A 21 -22.29 -2.92 3.24
N ALA A 22 -22.20 -2.84 1.92
CA ALA A 22 -21.08 -3.39 1.17
C ALA A 22 -20.09 -2.29 0.77
N CYS A 23 -18.81 -2.45 1.06
CA CYS A 23 -17.75 -1.66 0.42
C CYS A 23 -17.51 -2.22 -0.98
N THR A 24 -17.84 -1.46 -2.03
CA THR A 24 -17.81 -1.96 -3.42
C THR A 24 -16.55 -1.51 -4.16
N LYS A 25 -16.02 -0.34 -3.80
CA LYS A 25 -14.91 0.30 -4.48
C LYS A 25 -14.14 1.19 -3.51
N VAL A 26 -12.83 1.24 -3.68
CA VAL A 26 -11.99 2.34 -3.17
C VAL A 26 -11.19 2.93 -4.32
N ALA A 27 -10.92 4.22 -4.26
CA ALA A 27 -10.14 4.91 -5.28
C ALA A 27 -9.17 5.91 -4.65
N VAL A 28 -7.91 5.93 -5.09
CA VAL A 28 -7.03 7.09 -4.86
C VAL A 28 -7.38 8.14 -5.89
N THR A 29 -7.91 9.28 -5.45
CA THR A 29 -8.61 10.25 -6.30
C THR A 29 -7.73 11.40 -6.74
N GLU A 30 -6.83 11.87 -5.87
CA GLU A 30 -6.00 13.04 -6.15
C GLU A 30 -4.73 13.08 -5.29
N LEU A 31 -3.74 13.83 -5.79
CA LEU A 31 -2.54 14.23 -5.08
C LEU A 31 -2.51 15.76 -5.03
N ARG A 32 -2.54 16.35 -3.84
CA ARG A 32 -2.46 17.81 -3.65
C ARG A 32 -1.43 18.12 -2.58
N GLU A 33 -0.48 18.97 -2.90
CA GLU A 33 0.57 19.39 -1.95
C GLU A 33 1.28 18.18 -1.28
N ASN A 34 1.62 17.16 -2.07
CA ASN A 34 2.19 15.87 -1.61
C ASN A 34 1.29 15.04 -0.67
N THR A 35 -0.01 15.37 -0.59
CA THR A 35 -0.99 14.62 0.19
C THR A 35 -1.92 13.87 -0.76
N PHE A 36 -1.97 12.55 -0.63
CA PHE A 36 -2.89 11.71 -1.37
C PHE A 36 -4.26 11.67 -0.69
N TYR A 37 -5.30 11.71 -1.49
CA TYR A 37 -6.69 11.56 -1.06
C TYR A 37 -7.28 10.29 -1.68
N ALA A 38 -8.24 9.71 -0.97
CA ALA A 38 -8.95 8.55 -1.44
C ALA A 38 -10.44 8.64 -1.10
N ALA A 39 -11.23 7.86 -1.82
CA ALA A 39 -12.65 7.71 -1.56
C ALA A 39 -12.98 6.22 -1.33
N ILE A 40 -13.84 5.96 -0.36
CA ILE A 40 -14.46 4.66 -0.11
C ILE A 40 -15.90 4.75 -0.57
N THR A 41 -16.30 3.85 -1.47
CA THR A 41 -17.66 3.75 -1.98
C THR A 41 -18.37 2.60 -1.29
N LEU A 42 -19.44 2.94 -0.58
CA LEU A 42 -20.32 2.02 0.11
C LEU A 42 -21.65 1.89 -0.62
N GLN A 43 -22.22 0.69 -0.63
CA GLN A 43 -23.55 0.41 -1.12
C GLN A 43 -24.45 0.02 0.05
N MET A 44 -25.54 0.76 0.24
CA MET A 44 -26.54 0.55 1.30
C MET A 44 -27.92 0.83 0.75
N ASP A 45 -28.87 -0.10 0.90
CA ASP A 45 -30.26 0.05 0.43
C ASP A 45 -30.40 0.48 -1.05
N GLY A 46 -29.52 -0.04 -1.91
CA GLY A 46 -29.47 0.29 -3.34
C GLY A 46 -28.97 1.71 -3.66
N ARG A 47 -28.42 2.42 -2.67
CA ARG A 47 -27.79 3.72 -2.83
C ARG A 47 -26.28 3.58 -2.70
N GLU A 48 -25.58 4.43 -3.44
CA GLU A 48 -24.13 4.57 -3.35
C GLU A 48 -23.79 5.77 -2.47
N VAL A 49 -22.88 5.58 -1.51
CA VAL A 49 -22.37 6.62 -0.62
C VAL A 49 -20.86 6.65 -0.76
N GLU A 50 -20.32 7.82 -1.07
CA GLU A 50 -18.88 8.02 -1.15
C GLU A 50 -18.38 8.75 0.10
N ILE A 51 -17.31 8.23 0.70
CA ILE A 51 -16.72 8.74 1.94
C ILE A 51 -15.26 9.09 1.69
N ASP A 52 -14.90 10.33 2.02
CA ASP A 52 -13.50 10.79 2.01
C ASP A 52 -12.64 9.99 2.98
N SER A 53 -11.44 9.63 2.54
CA SER A 53 -10.54 8.75 3.28
C SER A 53 -9.09 9.01 2.93
N ARG A 54 -8.20 8.63 3.85
CA ARG A 54 -6.78 8.51 3.51
C ARG A 54 -6.57 7.20 2.73
N PRO A 55 -5.65 7.16 1.76
CA PRO A 55 -5.36 5.95 1.01
C PRO A 55 -5.03 4.74 1.89
N SER A 56 -4.30 4.94 3.00
CA SER A 56 -3.96 3.85 3.91
C SER A 56 -5.18 3.15 4.51
N ASP A 57 -6.21 3.92 4.86
CA ASP A 57 -7.43 3.38 5.46
C ASP A 57 -8.32 2.72 4.41
N ALA A 58 -8.48 3.38 3.25
CA ALA A 58 -9.23 2.86 2.12
C ALA A 58 -8.66 1.51 1.63
N LEU A 59 -7.34 1.42 1.46
CA LEU A 59 -6.67 0.18 1.07
C LEU A 59 -6.80 -0.91 2.14
N ALA A 60 -6.64 -0.56 3.42
CA ALA A 60 -6.79 -1.53 4.51
C ALA A 60 -8.21 -2.12 4.60
N LEU A 61 -9.24 -1.32 4.30
CA LEU A 61 -10.63 -1.78 4.22
C LEU A 61 -10.88 -2.60 2.96
N ALA A 62 -10.35 -2.18 1.80
CA ALA A 62 -10.52 -2.90 0.54
C ALA A 62 -9.96 -4.33 0.58
N VAL A 63 -8.78 -4.52 1.20
CA VAL A 63 -8.20 -5.85 1.39
C VAL A 63 -9.10 -6.79 2.22
N ARG A 64 -9.88 -6.25 3.17
CA ARG A 64 -10.77 -7.03 4.04
C ARG A 64 -12.15 -7.28 3.45
N THR A 65 -12.61 -6.34 2.64
CA THR A 65 -13.94 -6.37 1.99
C THR A 65 -13.89 -6.96 0.58
N GLU A 66 -12.69 -7.24 0.07
CA GLU A 66 -12.44 -7.62 -1.33
C GLU A 66 -12.97 -6.57 -2.34
N ALA A 67 -13.06 -5.30 -1.90
CA ALA A 67 -13.49 -4.20 -2.74
C ALA A 67 -12.49 -3.93 -3.87
N LYS A 68 -13.00 -3.46 -5.01
CA LYS A 68 -12.15 -3.10 -6.15
C LYS A 68 -11.34 -1.84 -5.83
N ILE A 69 -10.05 -1.86 -6.17
CA ILE A 69 -9.13 -0.74 -5.95
C ILE A 69 -8.88 -0.05 -7.28
N PHE A 70 -8.99 1.28 -7.29
CA PHE A 70 -8.69 2.13 -8.44
C PHE A 70 -7.73 3.26 -8.04
N ALA A 71 -7.11 3.87 -9.03
CA ALA A 71 -6.41 5.13 -8.89
C ALA A 71 -6.74 6.00 -10.10
N ALA A 72 -6.86 7.31 -9.88
CA ALA A 72 -7.01 8.28 -10.95
C ALA A 72 -5.76 8.28 -11.84
N GLU A 73 -5.97 8.42 -13.15
CA GLU A 73 -4.89 8.40 -14.14
C GLU A 73 -3.86 9.50 -13.89
N ASP A 74 -4.32 10.71 -13.53
CA ASP A 74 -3.45 11.84 -13.18
C ASP A 74 -2.53 11.49 -11.99
N VAL A 75 -3.08 10.83 -10.95
CA VAL A 75 -2.30 10.39 -9.79
C VAL A 75 -1.24 9.37 -10.17
N ILE A 76 -1.58 8.42 -11.05
CA ILE A 76 -0.62 7.46 -11.59
C ILE A 76 0.47 8.19 -12.36
N SER A 77 0.10 9.12 -13.26
CA SER A 77 1.07 9.82 -14.10
C SER A 77 2.07 10.69 -13.32
N GLU A 78 1.64 11.29 -12.20
CA GLU A 78 2.47 12.19 -11.40
C GLU A 78 3.37 11.45 -10.39
N SER A 79 2.97 10.25 -9.94
CA SER A 79 3.58 9.62 -8.77
C SER A 79 3.87 8.12 -8.91
N ALA A 80 3.54 7.50 -10.05
CA ALA A 80 3.92 6.12 -10.28
C ALA A 80 5.44 6.00 -10.36
N ILE A 81 5.97 5.07 -9.57
CA ILE A 81 7.32 4.56 -9.73
C ILE A 81 7.20 3.39 -10.70
N GLU A 82 7.76 3.52 -11.89
CA GLU A 82 8.00 2.36 -12.75
C GLU A 82 9.08 1.53 -12.07
N PHE A 83 8.66 0.45 -11.40
CA PHE A 83 9.61 -0.58 -11.01
C PHE A 83 9.99 -1.31 -12.29
N GLU A 84 11.17 -1.03 -12.82
CA GLU A 84 11.87 -2.01 -13.64
C GLU A 84 12.06 -3.23 -12.74
N HIS A 85 11.20 -4.24 -12.91
CA HIS A 85 11.51 -5.59 -12.44
C HIS A 85 12.66 -6.09 -13.33
N GLU A 86 13.86 -5.53 -13.18
CA GLU A 86 15.04 -6.35 -13.34
C GLU A 86 14.95 -7.35 -12.20
N VAL A 87 14.48 -8.55 -12.54
CA VAL A 87 14.73 -9.72 -11.70
C VAL A 87 16.25 -9.91 -11.80
N GLU A 88 17.03 -9.11 -11.07
CA GLU A 88 18.43 -9.42 -10.88
C GLU A 88 18.45 -10.82 -10.28
N ASP A 89 19.05 -11.76 -11.01
CA ASP A 89 19.16 -13.13 -10.56
C ASP A 89 19.76 -13.11 -9.15
N GLN A 90 19.08 -13.73 -8.19
CA GLN A 90 19.53 -13.71 -6.80
C GLN A 90 20.96 -14.25 -6.68
N ASP A 91 21.33 -15.16 -7.58
CA ASP A 91 22.68 -15.70 -7.67
C ASP A 91 23.69 -14.62 -8.11
N GLU A 92 23.33 -13.73 -9.04
CA GLU A 92 24.19 -12.62 -9.49
C GLU A 92 24.41 -11.58 -8.38
N VAL A 93 23.37 -11.26 -7.60
CA VAL A 93 23.48 -10.35 -6.45
C VAL A 93 24.39 -10.93 -5.37
N VAL A 94 24.27 -12.23 -5.11
CA VAL A 94 25.10 -12.94 -4.12
C VAL A 94 26.57 -13.02 -4.57
N GLU A 95 26.85 -13.23 -5.86
CA GLU A 95 28.22 -13.22 -6.37
C GLU A 95 28.85 -11.82 -6.25
N LYS A 96 28.15 -10.77 -6.69
CA LYS A 96 28.62 -9.37 -6.53
C LYS A 96 28.88 -9.02 -5.06
N PHE A 97 28.05 -9.52 -4.14
CA PHE A 97 28.24 -9.30 -2.70
C PHE A 97 29.44 -10.06 -2.12
N LYS A 98 29.72 -11.29 -2.61
CA LYS A 98 30.93 -12.04 -2.22
C LYS A 98 32.20 -11.36 -2.71
N ASP A 99 32.23 -10.93 -3.97
CA ASP A 99 33.36 -10.19 -4.54
C ASP A 99 33.63 -8.90 -3.77
N PHE A 100 32.58 -8.23 -3.31
CA PHE A 100 32.70 -7.07 -2.42
C PHE A 100 33.34 -7.45 -1.08
N LEU A 101 32.86 -8.50 -0.39
CA LEU A 101 33.43 -8.93 0.89
C LEU A 101 34.90 -9.35 0.79
N ASP A 102 35.30 -9.93 -0.33
CA ASP A 102 36.68 -10.38 -0.54
C ASP A 102 37.66 -9.21 -0.76
N ASN A 103 37.17 -8.07 -1.25
CA ASN A 103 37.98 -6.89 -1.56
C ASN A 103 37.87 -5.77 -0.53
N VAL A 104 36.99 -5.90 0.47
CA VAL A 104 36.79 -4.90 1.51
C VAL A 104 37.60 -5.25 2.75
N THR A 105 38.33 -4.27 3.25
CA THR A 105 39.12 -4.39 4.47
C THR A 105 38.34 -3.85 5.67
N PRO A 106 38.63 -4.31 6.90
CA PRO A 106 38.01 -3.77 8.11
C PRO A 106 38.16 -2.25 8.29
N GLU A 107 39.20 -1.65 7.68
CA GLU A 107 39.49 -0.22 7.73
C GLU A 107 38.51 0.61 6.88
N ASP A 108 37.96 0.03 5.80
CA ASP A 108 36.94 0.67 4.96
C ASP A 108 35.63 0.91 5.71
N PHE A 109 35.33 0.10 6.73
CA PHE A 109 34.19 0.29 7.63
C PHE A 109 34.43 1.31 8.75
N ALA A 110 35.70 1.66 9.02
CA ALA A 110 36.07 2.59 10.09
C ALA A 110 36.14 4.06 9.63
N GLY A 111 36.05 4.33 8.33
CA GLY A 111 36.23 5.65 7.71
C GLY A 111 34.99 6.55 7.57
N GLY A 112 33.89 6.27 8.29
CA GLY A 112 32.63 7.01 8.20
C GLY A 112 32.44 8.13 9.24
N SER A 113 33.50 8.73 9.76
CA SER A 113 33.41 9.91 10.65
C SER A 113 34.23 11.08 10.10
N SER A 114 33.70 11.75 9.09
CA SER A 114 33.93 13.18 8.76
C SER A 114 32.92 13.62 7.71
#